data_AF-A0A954N181-F1
#
_entry.id   AF-A0A954N181-F1
#
_cell.length_a   1.000
_cell.length_b   1.000
_cell.length_c   1.000
_cell.angle_alpha   90.00
_cell.angle_beta   90.00
_cell.angle_gamma   90.00
#
_symmetry.space_group_name_H-M   'P 1'
#
loop_
_entity.id
_entity.type
_entity.pdbx_description
1 polymer ?
#
loop_
_entity_poly.entity_id
_entity_poly.type
_entity_poly.pdbx_seq_one_letter_code
_entity_poly.pdbx_strand_id
1 'polypeptide(L)'
;QLGLPQLKQPADAANPILIHAFQPVPGSNEPAYVGEFKVEQLGEGQSVLMPNWMLRPDEVDQWIVGENWHFREAIPAGSKALIGALEEQLSEGLERLLARQAELAQTEAIIARTQEVLASRVGDIEGISNPEEKQDKLPPEYVAGLQQTILDEEAAVNAVTADVQQLRDELFDIQERIDELKQEIDAELHKLQGGDQAQASLTPGL
;
A
#
# COMPACT_ATOMS: atom_id res chain seq x y z
N GLN A 1 -2.55 24.40 -40.28
CA GLN A 1 -1.16 23.92 -40.33
C GLN A 1 -0.50 24.31 -39.02
N LEU A 2 -0.52 23.42 -38.02
CA LEU A 2 0.18 23.62 -36.76
C LEU A 2 1.60 23.08 -36.94
N GLY A 3 2.60 23.93 -36.67
CA GLY A 3 4.00 23.65 -36.94
C GLY A 3 4.48 22.40 -36.21
N LEU A 4 5.12 21.50 -36.94
CA LEU A 4 5.90 20.43 -36.37
C LEU A 4 7.04 21.06 -35.54
N PRO A 5 7.24 20.65 -34.28
CA PRO A 5 8.42 21.08 -33.53
C PRO A 5 9.67 20.62 -34.30
N GLN A 6 10.54 21.55 -34.66
CA GLN A 6 11.85 21.22 -35.22
C GLN A 6 12.67 20.55 -34.12
N LEU A 7 12.71 19.22 -34.13
CA LEU A 7 13.59 18.44 -33.27
C LEU A 7 15.02 18.78 -33.65
N LYS A 8 15.80 19.26 -32.66
CA LYS A 8 17.24 19.48 -32.80
C LYS A 8 17.90 18.15 -33.19
N GLN A 9 18.89 18.22 -34.07
CA GLN A 9 19.74 17.08 -34.45
C GLN A 9 20.23 16.33 -33.20
N PRO A 10 20.27 14.98 -33.19
CA PRO A 10 20.66 14.23 -32.01
C PRO A 10 22.04 14.69 -31.53
N ALA A 11 22.08 15.20 -30.30
CA ALA A 11 23.33 15.45 -29.59
C ALA A 11 23.99 14.11 -29.25
N ASP A 12 25.33 14.13 -29.10
CA ASP A 12 26.16 12.99 -28.70
C ASP A 12 25.49 12.04 -27.69
N ALA A 13 25.87 10.75 -27.71
CA ALA A 13 25.39 9.70 -26.81
C ALA A 13 25.44 10.03 -25.30
N ALA A 14 26.13 11.11 -24.91
CA ALA A 14 26.16 11.66 -23.57
C ALA A 14 24.87 12.38 -23.14
N ASN A 15 24.03 12.88 -24.07
CA ASN A 15 22.78 13.59 -23.78
C ASN A 15 21.68 13.19 -24.77
N PRO A 16 21.00 12.04 -24.57
CA PRO A 16 19.93 11.61 -25.46
C PRO A 16 18.75 12.60 -25.40
N ILE A 17 18.16 12.86 -26.56
CA ILE A 17 16.92 13.65 -26.64
C ILE A 17 15.78 12.75 -26.16
N LEU A 18 15.15 13.15 -25.06
CA LEU A 18 13.99 12.48 -24.47
C LEU A 18 12.71 13.17 -24.96
N ILE A 19 11.74 12.37 -25.39
CA ILE A 19 10.42 12.84 -25.78
C ILE A 19 9.34 12.00 -25.12
N HIS A 20 8.23 12.65 -24.80
CA HIS A 20 7.07 12.03 -24.19
C HIS A 20 6.03 11.74 -25.26
N ALA A 21 5.63 10.47 -25.38
CA ALA A 21 4.67 10.03 -26.38
C ALA A 21 3.27 9.89 -25.77
N PHE A 22 2.28 10.37 -26.52
CA PHE A 22 0.88 10.29 -26.18
C PHE A 22 0.09 9.70 -27.36
N GLN A 23 -0.72 8.69 -27.08
CA GLN A 23 -1.55 8.03 -28.08
C GLN A 23 -3.01 8.50 -27.99
N PRO A 24 -3.75 8.55 -29.11
CA PRO A 24 -5.18 8.84 -29.08
C PRO A 24 -5.95 7.69 -28.42
N VAL A 25 -6.91 7.99 -27.55
CA VAL A 25 -7.80 6.99 -26.95
C VAL A 25 -9.14 7.01 -27.70
N PRO A 26 -9.62 5.86 -28.23
CA PRO A 26 -10.92 5.80 -28.89
C PRO A 26 -12.05 6.31 -27.98
N GLY A 27 -12.76 7.36 -28.41
CA GLY A 27 -13.88 7.92 -27.65
C GLY A 27 -13.51 8.96 -26.58
N SER A 28 -12.23 9.29 -26.41
CA SER A 28 -11.78 10.41 -25.57
C SER A 28 -11.12 11.48 -26.43
N ASN A 29 -11.30 12.75 -26.03
CA ASN A 29 -10.58 13.88 -26.64
C ASN A 29 -9.23 14.14 -25.93
N GLU A 30 -8.95 13.40 -24.85
CA GLU A 30 -7.69 13.48 -24.11
C GLU A 30 -6.77 12.33 -24.54
N PRO A 31 -5.52 12.64 -24.93
CA PRO A 31 -4.57 11.61 -25.32
C PRO A 31 -4.01 10.90 -24.08
N ALA A 32 -3.84 9.58 -24.15
CA ALA A 32 -3.23 8.79 -23.09
C ALA A 32 -1.71 8.88 -23.17
N TYR A 33 -1.07 9.08 -22.03
CA TYR A 33 0.38 9.03 -21.93
C TYR A 33 0.88 7.59 -22.04
N VAL A 34 1.80 7.33 -22.98
CA VAL A 34 2.40 6.01 -23.20
C VAL A 34 3.71 5.88 -22.46
N GLY A 35 4.56 6.92 -22.50
CA GLY A 35 5.84 6.94 -21.78
C GLY A 35 6.91 7.83 -22.41
N GLU A 36 8.14 7.70 -21.90
CA GLU A 36 9.32 8.48 -22.29
C GLU A 36 10.27 7.72 -23.24
N PHE A 37 10.38 8.21 -24.48
CA PHE A 37 11.20 7.60 -25.52
C PHE A 37 12.48 8.40 -25.76
N LYS A 38 13.56 7.68 -26.05
CA LYS A 38 14.82 8.19 -26.57
C LYS A 38 14.77 8.23 -28.10
N VAL A 39 15.18 9.35 -28.69
CA VAL A 39 15.32 9.46 -30.15
C VAL A 39 16.66 8.84 -30.56
N GLU A 40 16.63 7.74 -31.29
CA GLU A 40 17.83 7.03 -31.75
C GLU A 40 18.25 7.47 -33.16
N GLN A 41 17.28 7.62 -34.07
CA GLN A 41 17.51 8.11 -35.42
C GLN A 41 16.49 9.18 -35.77
N LEU A 42 16.97 10.29 -36.34
CA LEU A 42 16.16 11.38 -36.86
C LEU A 42 16.43 11.51 -38.36
N GLY A 43 15.48 11.10 -39.19
CA GLY A 43 15.50 11.24 -40.64
C GLY A 43 14.42 12.20 -41.13
N GLU A 44 14.53 12.67 -42.38
CA GLU A 44 13.45 13.42 -43.02
C GLU A 44 12.21 12.54 -43.16
N GLY A 45 11.19 12.81 -42.33
CA GLY A 45 9.91 12.11 -42.34
C GLY A 45 9.86 10.78 -41.58
N GLN A 46 10.97 10.33 -40.98
CA GLN A 46 11.01 9.10 -40.18
C GLN A 46 11.91 9.27 -38.95
N SER A 47 11.41 8.83 -37.80
CA SER A 47 12.15 8.85 -36.54
C SER A 47 12.10 7.46 -35.92
N VAL A 48 13.24 6.95 -35.44
CA VAL A 48 13.28 5.71 -34.66
C VAL A 48 13.35 6.09 -33.19
N LEU A 49 12.34 5.64 -32.43
CA LEU A 49 12.18 5.91 -31.02
C LEU A 49 12.36 4.62 -30.23
N MET A 50 13.15 4.68 -29.16
CA MET A 50 13.39 3.56 -28.27
C MET A 50 12.86 3.91 -26.88
N PRO A 51 12.01 3.08 -26.25
CA PRO A 51 11.53 3.34 -24.90
C PRO A 51 12.70 3.35 -23.90
N ASN A 52 12.64 4.24 -22.91
CA ASN A 52 13.64 4.31 -21.84
C ASN A 52 13.38 3.31 -20.70
N TRP A 53 12.39 2.43 -20.84
CA TRP A 53 11.97 1.46 -19.84
C TRP A 53 11.82 0.06 -20.45
N MET A 54 11.71 -0.95 -19.58
CA MET A 54 11.49 -2.33 -20.01
C MET A 54 10.01 -2.53 -20.36
N LEU A 55 9.73 -2.77 -21.65
CA LEU A 55 8.40 -3.08 -22.15
C LEU A 55 7.92 -4.43 -21.64
N ARG A 56 6.64 -4.51 -21.27
CA ARG A 56 5.98 -5.80 -21.04
C ARG A 56 5.53 -6.40 -22.38
N PRO A 57 5.51 -7.74 -22.52
CA PRO A 57 5.14 -8.39 -23.78
C PRO A 57 3.75 -8.00 -24.30
N ASP A 58 2.83 -7.66 -23.41
CA ASP A 58 1.43 -7.30 -23.68
C ASP A 58 1.18 -5.80 -23.90
N GLU A 59 2.16 -4.94 -23.59
CA GLU A 59 2.01 -3.49 -23.76
C GLU A 59 2.08 -3.07 -25.23
N VAL A 60 2.93 -3.72 -26.02
CA VAL A 60 3.14 -3.38 -27.43
C VAL A 60 1.88 -3.66 -28.26
N ASP A 61 1.14 -4.71 -27.91
CA ASP A 61 -0.12 -5.08 -28.57
C ASP A 61 -1.24 -4.05 -28.33
N GLN A 62 -1.12 -3.23 -27.29
CA GLN A 62 -2.09 -2.19 -26.93
C GLN A 62 -1.80 -0.85 -27.62
N TRP A 63 -0.67 -0.71 -28.30
CA TRP A 63 -0.29 0.53 -28.96
C TRP A 63 -1.06 0.70 -30.27
N ILE A 64 -1.76 1.82 -30.40
CA ILE A 64 -2.53 2.10 -31.61
C ILE A 64 -1.58 2.58 -32.70
N VAL A 65 -1.31 1.73 -33.68
CA VAL A 65 -0.53 2.09 -34.86
C VAL A 65 -1.41 2.95 -35.77
N GLY A 66 -1.09 4.24 -35.91
CA GLY A 66 -1.89 5.14 -36.74
C GLY A 66 -1.54 6.62 -36.63
N GLU A 67 -2.38 7.45 -37.24
CA GLU A 67 -2.24 8.91 -37.26
C GLU A 67 -2.67 9.52 -35.92
N ASN A 68 -2.07 10.68 -35.56
CA ASN A 68 -2.34 11.47 -34.34
C ASN A 68 -1.62 11.08 -33.04
N TRP A 69 -0.46 10.43 -33.14
CA TRP A 69 0.47 10.44 -32.01
C TRP A 69 0.94 11.86 -31.72
N HIS A 70 0.91 12.25 -30.45
CA HIS A 70 1.42 13.53 -29.99
C HIS A 70 2.72 13.32 -29.22
N PHE A 71 3.78 14.00 -29.66
CA PHE A 71 5.07 14.00 -28.99
C PHE A 71 5.30 15.36 -28.35
N ARG A 72 5.76 15.36 -27.10
CA ARG A 72 6.09 16.58 -26.36
C ARG A 72 7.46 16.46 -25.74
N GLU A 73 8.21 17.56 -25.72
CA GLU A 73 9.51 17.64 -25.04
C GLU A 73 9.35 17.64 -23.51
N ALA A 74 8.20 18.08 -22.99
CA ALA A 74 7.89 18.07 -21.57
C ALA A 74 6.46 17.59 -21.30
N ILE A 75 6.30 16.79 -20.24
CA ILE A 75 4.98 16.43 -19.69
C ILE A 75 4.41 17.65 -18.96
N PRO A 76 3.11 17.99 -19.15
CA PRO A 76 2.44 18.98 -18.30
C PRO A 76 2.59 18.63 -16.82
N ALA A 77 2.83 19.64 -15.97
CA ALA A 77 3.10 19.44 -14.55
C ALA A 77 2.03 18.59 -13.83
N GLY A 78 0.76 18.68 -14.26
CA GLY A 78 -0.34 17.90 -13.71
C GLY A 78 -0.18 16.38 -13.87
N SER A 79 0.38 15.89 -14.98
CA SER A 79 0.57 14.45 -15.18
C SER A 79 1.77 13.91 -14.39
N LYS A 80 2.79 14.74 -14.11
CA LYS A 80 3.88 14.37 -13.18
C LYS A 80 3.37 14.20 -11.75
N ALA A 81 2.50 15.10 -11.30
CA ALA A 81 1.87 15.00 -9.99
C ALA A 81 1.01 13.73 -9.89
N LEU A 82 0.27 13.37 -10.95
CA LEU A 82 -0.51 12.13 -11.00
C LEU A 82 0.37 10.88 -10.89
N ILE A 83 1.49 10.82 -11.62
CA ILE A 83 2.41 9.69 -11.54
C ILE A 83 2.99 9.56 -10.13
N GLY A 84 3.43 10.67 -9.52
CA GLY A 84 3.93 10.66 -8.14
C GLY A 84 2.88 10.17 -7.14
N ALA A 85 1.63 10.62 -7.27
CA ALA A 85 0.52 10.16 -6.43
C ALA A 85 0.22 8.66 -6.62
N LEU A 86 0.32 8.15 -7.84
CA LEU A 86 0.15 6.72 -8.13
C LEU A 86 1.30 5.88 -7.56
N GLU A 87 2.53 6.36 -7.64
CA GLU A 87 3.70 5.70 -7.04
C GLU A 87 3.59 5.64 -5.51
N GLU A 88 3.14 6.72 -4.88
CA GLU A 88 2.88 6.78 -3.44
C GLU A 88 1.78 5.78 -3.04
N GLN A 89 0.66 5.76 -3.75
CA GLN A 89 -0.41 4.77 -3.52
C GLN A 89 0.07 3.32 -3.69
N LEU A 90 0.95 3.07 -4.67
CA LEU A 90 1.50 1.74 -4.91
C LEU A 90 2.45 1.33 -3.77
N SER A 91 3.27 2.26 -3.28
CA SER A 91 4.15 2.02 -2.11
C SER A 91 3.34 1.72 -0.85
N GLU A 92 2.32 2.52 -0.54
CA GLU A 92 1.42 2.26 0.60
C GLU A 92 0.71 0.90 0.46
N GLY A 93 0.26 0.58 -0.76
CA GLY A 93 -0.40 -0.70 -1.05
C GLY A 93 0.52 -1.89 -0.80
N LEU A 94 1.79 -1.78 -1.21
CA LEU A 94 2.81 -2.81 -0.98
C LEU A 94 3.11 -2.99 0.51
N GLU A 95 3.28 -1.89 1.26
CA GLU A 95 3.53 -1.95 2.70
C GLU A 95 2.37 -2.62 3.45
N ARG A 96 1.12 -2.24 3.13
CA ARG A 96 -0.07 -2.87 3.72
C ARG A 96 -0.16 -4.36 3.38
N LEU A 97 0.17 -4.73 2.15
CA LEU A 97 0.14 -6.13 1.71
C LEU A 97 1.19 -6.97 2.46
N LEU A 98 2.41 -6.44 2.62
CA LEU A 98 3.48 -7.10 3.38
C LEU A 98 3.08 -7.26 4.85
N ALA A 99 2.52 -6.22 5.47
CA ALA A 99 2.03 -6.29 6.85
C ALA A 99 0.98 -7.38 7.03
N ARG A 100 -0.01 -7.47 6.13
CA ARG A 100 -1.05 -8.52 6.17
C ARG A 100 -0.49 -9.93 5.95
N GLN A 101 0.50 -10.09 5.07
CA GLN A 101 1.15 -11.39 4.88
C GLN A 101 1.90 -11.85 6.15
N ALA A 102 2.57 -10.93 6.84
CA ALA A 102 3.24 -11.23 8.10
C ALA A 102 2.23 -11.61 9.19
N GLU A 103 1.10 -10.91 9.28
CA GLU A 103 0.02 -11.21 10.22
C GLU A 103 -0.61 -12.58 9.95
N LEU A 104 -0.86 -12.92 8.68
CA LEU A 104 -1.38 -14.24 8.30
C LEU A 104 -0.44 -15.36 8.70
N ALA A 105 0.87 -15.22 8.42
CA ALA A 105 1.87 -16.21 8.79
C ALA A 105 1.93 -16.42 10.32
N GLN A 106 1.81 -15.35 11.11
CA GLN A 106 1.74 -15.47 12.57
C GLN A 106 0.46 -16.19 13.02
N THR A 107 -0.67 -15.85 12.40
CA THR A 107 -1.97 -16.45 12.74
C THR A 107 -1.99 -17.95 12.42
N GLU A 108 -1.45 -18.35 11.27
CA GLU A 108 -1.30 -19.77 10.90
C GLU A 108 -0.43 -20.53 11.89
N ALA A 109 0.68 -19.94 12.35
CA ALA A 109 1.52 -20.56 13.38
C ALA A 109 0.79 -20.72 14.72
N ILE A 110 -0.02 -19.74 15.12
CA ILE A 110 -0.85 -19.82 16.33
C ILE A 110 -1.94 -20.90 16.18
N ILE A 111 -2.59 -20.99 15.01
CA ILE A 111 -3.60 -22.02 14.73
C ILE A 111 -2.97 -23.42 14.80
N ALA A 112 -1.82 -23.62 14.17
CA ALA A 112 -1.12 -24.91 14.22
C ALA A 112 -0.78 -25.32 15.67
N ARG A 113 -0.25 -24.37 16.46
CA ARG A 113 0.07 -24.62 17.87
C ARG A 113 -1.16 -24.88 18.73
N THR A 114 -2.25 -24.15 18.52
CA THR A 114 -3.50 -24.36 19.27
C THR A 114 -4.17 -25.67 18.89
N GLN A 115 -4.08 -26.12 17.62
CA GLN A 115 -4.53 -27.45 17.21
C GLN A 115 -3.73 -28.57 17.87
N GLU A 116 -2.40 -28.42 18.00
CA GLU A 116 -1.55 -29.39 18.69
C GLU A 116 -1.92 -29.49 20.19
N VAL A 117 -2.09 -28.35 20.86
CA VAL A 117 -2.54 -28.30 22.26
C VAL A 117 -3.92 -28.91 22.41
N LEU A 118 -4.86 -28.58 21.52
CA LEU A 118 -6.21 -29.13 21.53
C LEU A 118 -6.18 -30.65 21.36
N ALA A 119 -5.41 -31.16 20.40
CA ALA A 119 -5.27 -32.59 20.18
C ALA A 119 -4.69 -33.31 21.40
N SER A 120 -3.69 -32.71 22.07
CA SER A 120 -3.15 -33.22 23.34
C SER A 120 -4.20 -33.24 24.44
N ARG A 121 -4.96 -32.15 24.63
CA ARG A 121 -6.00 -32.05 25.66
C ARG A 121 -7.15 -33.00 25.42
N VAL A 122 -7.58 -33.16 24.17
CA VAL A 122 -8.58 -34.16 23.78
C VAL A 122 -8.05 -35.56 24.07
N GLY A 123 -6.78 -35.86 23.75
CA GLY A 123 -6.13 -37.10 24.13
C GLY A 123 -6.09 -37.35 25.65
N ASP A 124 -5.81 -36.31 26.44
CA ASP A 124 -5.80 -36.37 27.91
C ASP A 124 -7.22 -36.63 28.48
N ILE A 125 -8.24 -35.97 27.94
CA ILE A 125 -9.64 -36.06 28.40
C ILE A 125 -10.28 -37.38 27.98
N GLU A 126 -10.06 -37.80 26.73
CA GLU A 126 -10.58 -39.06 26.19
C GLU A 126 -9.75 -40.26 26.64
N GLY A 127 -8.59 -40.03 27.26
CA GLY A 127 -7.66 -41.06 27.71
C GLY A 127 -7.01 -41.84 26.57
N ILE A 128 -6.92 -41.23 25.38
CA ILE A 128 -6.38 -41.85 24.15
C ILE A 128 -5.11 -41.11 23.76
N SER A 129 -3.99 -41.61 24.28
CA SER A 129 -2.62 -41.26 23.85
C SER A 129 -1.87 -42.58 23.68
N ASN A 130 -1.93 -43.12 22.47
CA ASN A 130 -1.43 -44.43 22.01
C ASN A 130 -2.04 -45.70 22.70
N PRO A 131 -2.66 -46.65 21.95
CA PRO A 131 -3.52 -47.72 22.50
C PRO A 131 -2.84 -48.85 23.29
N GLU A 132 -1.50 -48.90 23.36
CA GLU A 132 -0.76 -50.05 23.90
C GLU A 132 -0.21 -49.82 25.34
N GLU A 133 -0.10 -48.58 25.84
CA GLU A 133 0.43 -48.27 27.18
C GLU A 133 -0.59 -48.41 28.31
N LYS A 134 -1.39 -49.48 28.24
CA LYS A 134 -2.14 -49.99 29.38
C LYS A 134 -1.17 -50.47 30.46
N GLN A 135 -0.95 -49.64 31.48
CA GLN A 135 -0.97 -50.14 32.86
C GLN A 135 -1.29 -48.97 33.80
N ASP A 136 -2.43 -49.11 34.46
CA ASP A 136 -3.00 -48.24 35.49
C ASP A 136 -3.73 -46.98 35.01
N LYS A 137 -5.07 -47.09 35.06
CA LYS A 137 -6.00 -45.96 34.99
C LYS A 137 -5.55 -44.91 36.00
N LEU A 138 -5.37 -43.66 35.58
CA LEU A 138 -5.07 -42.56 36.50
C LEU A 138 -6.09 -42.57 37.65
N PRO A 139 -5.65 -42.57 38.91
CA PRO A 139 -6.55 -42.47 40.05
C PRO A 139 -7.46 -41.23 39.90
N PRO A 140 -8.74 -41.30 40.31
CA PRO A 140 -9.71 -40.22 40.12
C PRO A 140 -9.26 -38.89 40.74
N GLU A 141 -8.39 -38.91 41.73
CA GLU A 141 -7.78 -37.73 42.35
C GLU A 141 -6.88 -36.94 41.37
N TYR A 142 -6.16 -37.64 40.48
CA TYR A 142 -5.34 -37.00 39.45
C TYR A 142 -6.19 -36.37 38.36
N VAL A 143 -7.29 -37.01 37.98
CA VAL A 143 -8.25 -36.44 37.02
C VAL A 143 -8.88 -35.16 37.56
N ALA A 144 -9.28 -35.16 38.84
CA ALA A 144 -9.80 -33.97 39.51
C ALA A 144 -8.75 -32.84 39.59
N GLY A 145 -7.50 -33.16 39.92
CA GLY A 145 -6.40 -32.19 39.96
C GLY A 145 -6.09 -31.58 38.59
N LEU A 146 -6.10 -32.40 37.52
CA LEU A 146 -5.91 -31.94 36.15
C LEU A 146 -7.08 -31.06 35.68
N GLN A 147 -8.32 -31.44 35.97
CA GLN A 147 -9.50 -30.62 35.66
C GLN A 147 -9.43 -29.26 36.37
N GLN A 148 -9.07 -29.25 37.66
CA GLN A 148 -8.91 -28.00 38.39
C GLN A 148 -7.82 -27.12 37.79
N THR A 149 -6.69 -27.72 37.42
CA THR A 149 -5.58 -26.99 36.78
C THR A 149 -6.00 -26.40 35.43
N ILE A 150 -6.79 -27.13 34.63
CA ILE A 150 -7.33 -26.61 33.37
C ILE A 150 -8.26 -25.42 33.63
N LEU A 151 -9.16 -25.52 34.61
CA LEU A 151 -10.08 -24.43 34.97
C LEU A 151 -9.33 -23.18 35.47
N ASP A 152 -8.29 -23.38 36.28
CA ASP A 152 -7.47 -22.27 36.79
C ASP A 152 -6.71 -21.58 35.64
N GLU A 153 -6.16 -22.35 34.70
CA GLU A 153 -5.47 -21.82 33.52
C GLU A 153 -6.44 -21.09 32.58
N GLU A 154 -7.63 -21.64 32.35
CA GLU A 154 -8.69 -20.96 31.57
C GLU A 154 -9.12 -19.65 32.21
N ALA A 155 -9.25 -19.62 33.55
CA ALA A 155 -9.54 -18.39 34.27
C ALA A 155 -8.41 -17.34 34.12
N ALA A 156 -7.15 -17.77 34.17
CA ALA A 156 -6.00 -16.89 33.95
C ALA A 156 -5.97 -16.33 32.51
N VAL A 157 -6.21 -17.17 31.50
CA VAL A 157 -6.29 -16.74 30.10
C VAL A 157 -7.44 -15.75 29.89
N ASN A 158 -8.59 -16.00 30.49
CA ASN A 158 -9.75 -15.08 30.40
C ASN A 158 -9.44 -13.72 31.03
N ALA A 159 -8.74 -13.69 32.17
CA ALA A 159 -8.31 -12.44 32.80
C ALA A 159 -7.34 -11.66 31.89
N VAL A 160 -6.31 -12.32 31.35
CA VAL A 160 -5.38 -11.68 30.41
C VAL A 160 -6.10 -11.17 29.16
N THR A 161 -7.06 -11.93 28.64
CA THR A 161 -7.84 -11.51 27.47
C THR A 161 -8.69 -10.26 27.77
N ALA A 162 -9.27 -10.18 28.96
CA ALA A 162 -10.00 -8.99 29.41
C ALA A 162 -9.08 -7.77 29.53
N ASP A 163 -7.88 -7.93 30.12
CA ASP A 163 -6.89 -6.87 30.25
C ASP A 163 -6.42 -6.35 28.87
N VAL A 164 -6.17 -7.27 27.92
CA VAL A 164 -5.81 -6.91 26.54
C VAL A 164 -6.95 -6.14 25.86
N GLN A 165 -8.20 -6.54 26.08
CA GLN A 165 -9.34 -5.82 25.51
C GLN A 165 -9.43 -4.40 26.10
N GLN A 166 -9.27 -4.25 27.41
CA GLN A 166 -9.24 -2.94 28.05
C GLN A 166 -8.14 -2.05 27.47
N LEU A 167 -6.93 -2.57 27.29
CA LEU A 167 -5.83 -1.82 26.69
C LEU A 167 -6.10 -1.43 25.23
N ARG A 168 -6.82 -2.26 24.48
CA ARG A 168 -7.24 -1.92 23.10
C ARG A 168 -8.24 -0.79 23.10
N ASP A 169 -9.21 -0.80 24.02
CA ASP A 169 -10.21 0.25 24.15
C ASP A 169 -9.53 1.57 24.57
N GLU A 170 -8.60 1.54 25.54
CA GLU A 170 -7.80 2.71 25.93
C GLU A 170 -6.96 3.27 24.77
N LEU A 171 -6.36 2.40 23.95
CA LEU A 171 -5.59 2.83 22.79
C LEU A 171 -6.48 3.49 21.73
N PHE A 172 -7.68 2.95 21.53
CA PHE A 172 -8.68 3.53 20.63
C PHE A 172 -9.08 4.94 21.07
N ASP A 173 -9.39 5.13 22.35
CA ASP A 173 -9.75 6.44 22.92
C ASP A 173 -8.60 7.46 22.77
N ILE A 174 -7.35 7.03 22.97
CA ILE A 174 -6.17 7.87 22.76
C ILE A 174 -6.04 8.27 21.28
N GLN A 175 -6.28 7.34 20.36
CA GLN A 175 -6.22 7.62 18.92
C GLN A 175 -7.29 8.61 18.50
N GLU A 176 -8.53 8.43 18.96
CA GLU A 176 -9.62 9.38 18.71
C GLU A 176 -9.23 10.77 19.24
N ARG A 177 -8.66 10.84 20.45
CA ARG A 177 -8.21 12.12 21.01
C ARG A 177 -7.09 12.78 20.22
N ILE A 178 -6.15 12.00 19.68
CA ILE A 178 -5.09 12.53 18.81
C ILE A 178 -5.69 13.12 17.54
N ASP A 179 -6.66 12.46 16.94
CA ASP A 179 -7.28 12.92 15.71
C ASP A 179 -8.15 14.16 15.93
N GLU A 180 -8.87 14.24 17.05
CA GLU A 180 -9.54 15.48 17.48
C GLU A 180 -8.56 16.64 17.63
N LEU A 181 -7.43 16.42 18.31
CA LEU A 181 -6.42 17.46 18.54
C LEU A 181 -5.77 17.92 17.23
N LYS A 182 -5.54 17.01 16.27
CA LYS A 182 -5.06 17.38 14.93
C LYS A 182 -6.08 18.27 14.22
N GLN A 183 -7.37 17.91 14.27
CA GLN A 183 -8.42 18.74 13.68
C GLN A 183 -8.49 20.13 14.33
N GLU A 184 -8.33 20.21 15.66
CA GLU A 184 -8.28 21.49 16.38
C GLU A 184 -7.07 22.34 15.97
N ILE A 185 -5.89 21.72 15.87
CA ILE A 185 -4.66 22.39 15.39
C ILE A 185 -4.85 22.90 13.96
N ASP A 186 -5.39 22.08 13.05
CA ASP A 186 -5.62 22.46 11.66
C ASP A 186 -6.63 23.61 11.56
N ALA A 187 -7.68 23.59 12.37
CA ALA A 187 -8.66 24.66 12.44
C ALA A 187 -8.06 25.98 12.97
N GLU A 188 -7.22 25.93 14.01
CA GLU A 188 -6.52 27.11 14.53
C GLU A 188 -5.47 27.64 13.55
N LEU A 189 -4.73 26.77 12.87
CA LEU A 189 -3.80 27.15 11.79
C LEU A 189 -4.55 27.87 10.66
N HIS A 190 -5.72 27.37 10.25
CA HIS A 190 -6.54 28.02 9.23
C HIS A 190 -7.06 29.40 9.70
N LYS A 191 -7.42 29.56 10.98
CA LYS A 191 -7.80 30.87 11.56
C LYS A 191 -6.63 31.85 11.58
N LEU A 192 -5.43 31.41 11.94
CA LEU A 192 -4.23 32.24 11.95
C LEU A 192 -3.83 32.70 10.54
N GLN A 193 -3.87 31.79 9.57
CA GLN A 193 -3.59 32.12 8.16
C GLN A 193 -4.66 33.04 7.54
N GLY A 194 -5.93 32.89 7.94
CA GLY A 194 -7.01 33.80 7.54
C GLY A 194 -6.95 35.18 8.23
N GLY A 195 -6.46 35.23 9.48
CA GLY A 195 -6.30 36.47 10.25
C GLY A 195 -5.16 37.36 9.74
N ASP A 196 -4.09 36.76 9.22
CA ASP A 196 -2.95 37.48 8.65
C ASP A 196 -3.33 38.20 7.32
N GLN A 197 -4.24 37.60 6.54
CA GLN A 197 -4.82 38.24 5.33
C GLN A 197 -5.78 39.41 5.67
N ALA A 198 -6.45 39.36 6.83
CA ALA A 198 -7.33 40.43 7.30
C ALA A 198 -6.56 41.62 7.91
N GLN A 199 -5.36 41.41 8.47
CA GLN A 199 -4.49 42.49 8.95
C GLN A 199 -3.69 43.15 7.81
N ALA A 200 -3.30 42.40 6.78
CA ALA A 200 -2.63 42.94 5.59
C ALA A 200 -3.53 43.86 4.74
N SER A 201 -4.86 43.79 4.91
CA SER A 201 -5.83 44.64 4.22
C SER A 201 -6.26 45.87 5.02
N LEU A 202 -5.80 46.02 6.27
CA LEU A 202 -6.14 47.14 7.18
C LEU A 202 -5.00 48.16 7.39
N THR A 203 -3.92 48.09 6.61
CA THR A 203 -2.93 49.18 6.52
C THR A 203 -3.22 50.03 5.28
N PRO A 204 -4.05 51.10 5.37
CA PRO A 204 -4.07 52.11 4.33
C PRO A 204 -2.75 52.87 4.40
N GLY A 205 -2.04 52.92 3.27
CA GLY A 205 -0.84 53.74 3.16
C GLY A 205 -1.17 55.21 3.41
N LEU A 206 -0.46 55.81 4.37
CA LEU A 206 0.08 57.18 4.36
C LEU A 206 0.99 57.37 5.58
#